data_AF-A0A380DW10-F1
#
_entry.id   AF-A0A380DW10-F1
#
_cell.length_a   1.000
_cell.length_b   1.000
_cell.length_c   1.000
_cell.angle_alpha   90.00
_cell.angle_beta   90.00
_cell.angle_gamma   90.00
#
_symmetry.space_group_name_H-M   'P 1'
#
loop_
_entity.id
_entity.type
_entity.pdbx_description
1 polymer ?
#
loop_
_entity_poly.entity_id
_entity_poly.type
_entity_poly.pdbx_seq_one_letter_code
_entity_poly.pdbx_strand_id
1 'polypeptide(L)'
;MQKVSARSIDQVSMFEILSAHQELIAKFGGHHMAAGMTMDIENIESLAEGLNKWMKELSETTSLDPVKPVDVLLTENDITIKNIRDMNRLRPFGTDFSRPIFEMDDLSVSSVKAIGQQKNHLKLTLGESNIAALFWQNGHLEPELQDEQTN
;
A
#
# COMPACT_ATOMS: atom_id res chain seq x y z
N MET A 1 -6.85 11.53 -31.74
CA MET A 1 -7.34 11.75 -30.36
C MET A 1 -7.84 10.49 -29.66
N GLN A 2 -7.15 10.10 -28.59
CA GLN A 2 -7.51 9.02 -27.66
C GLN A 2 -7.85 9.58 -26.28
N LYS A 3 -8.68 8.87 -25.51
CA LYS A 3 -8.94 9.18 -24.09
C LYS A 3 -8.10 8.27 -23.21
N VAL A 4 -7.40 8.85 -22.24
CA VAL A 4 -6.48 8.13 -21.34
C VAL A 4 -6.81 8.50 -19.89
N SER A 5 -6.70 7.53 -18.99
CA SER A 5 -6.77 7.75 -17.55
C SER A 5 -5.44 7.44 -16.90
N ALA A 6 -5.04 8.23 -15.92
CA ALA A 6 -3.84 8.03 -15.11
C ALA A 6 -4.20 7.92 -13.62
N ARG A 7 -3.37 7.17 -12.90
CA ARG A 7 -3.41 6.99 -11.45
C ARG A 7 -2.01 7.15 -10.89
N SER A 8 -1.91 7.60 -9.66
CA SER A 8 -0.62 7.85 -9.01
C SER A 8 -0.60 7.40 -7.56
N ILE A 9 0.56 7.57 -6.94
CA ILE A 9 0.84 7.35 -5.52
C ILE A 9 1.05 8.71 -4.84
N ASP A 10 0.99 8.76 -3.51
CA ASP A 10 1.04 10.03 -2.75
C ASP A 10 2.33 10.84 -2.98
N GLN A 11 3.41 10.19 -3.41
CA GLN A 11 4.68 10.82 -3.72
C GLN A 11 4.69 11.49 -5.11
N VAL A 12 3.69 11.20 -5.95
CA VAL A 12 3.71 11.50 -7.39
C VAL A 12 2.45 12.28 -7.77
N SER A 13 2.61 13.58 -8.06
CA SER A 13 1.50 14.46 -8.44
C SER A 13 1.19 14.33 -9.93
N MET A 14 0.11 13.62 -10.27
CA MET A 14 -0.33 13.47 -11.66
C MET A 14 -0.71 14.82 -12.29
N PHE A 15 -1.25 15.73 -11.49
CA PHE A 15 -1.58 17.08 -11.97
C PHE A 15 -0.33 17.86 -12.37
N GLU A 16 0.74 17.83 -11.57
CA GLU A 16 1.97 18.55 -11.86
C GLU A 16 2.69 17.99 -13.08
N ILE A 17 2.82 16.66 -13.15
CA ILE A 17 3.53 16.00 -14.24
C ILE A 17 2.84 16.27 -15.58
N LEU A 18 1.50 16.17 -15.63
CA LEU A 18 0.75 16.46 -16.86
C LEU A 18 0.71 17.94 -17.20
N SER A 19 0.72 18.83 -16.18
CA SER A 19 0.84 20.27 -16.40
C SER A 19 2.17 20.63 -17.06
N ALA A 20 3.25 19.94 -16.70
CA ALA A 20 4.57 20.14 -17.27
C ALA A 20 4.73 19.63 -18.72
N HIS A 21 3.77 18.86 -19.23
CA HIS A 21 3.75 18.30 -20.60
C HIS A 21 2.50 18.73 -21.36
N GLN A 22 1.94 19.89 -21.04
CA GLN A 22 0.70 20.41 -21.63
C GLN A 22 0.75 20.51 -23.16
N GLU A 23 1.92 20.77 -23.73
CA GLU A 23 2.15 20.87 -25.17
C GLU A 23 1.87 19.56 -25.92
N LEU A 24 1.96 18.41 -25.24
CA LEU A 24 1.69 17.10 -25.81
C LEU A 24 0.21 16.68 -25.66
N ILE A 25 -0.58 17.45 -24.90
CA ILE A 25 -1.89 17.05 -24.41
C ILE A 25 -2.95 18.06 -24.86
N ALA A 26 -3.93 17.62 -25.65
CA ALA A 26 -5.00 18.49 -26.12
C ALA A 26 -5.92 18.97 -24.98
N LYS A 27 -6.17 18.11 -23.99
CA LYS A 27 -6.95 18.43 -22.78
C LYS A 27 -6.61 17.47 -21.66
N PHE A 28 -6.43 17.96 -20.43
CA PHE A 28 -6.46 17.09 -19.25
C PHE A 28 -7.22 17.76 -18.10
N GLY A 29 -7.57 16.95 -17.11
CA GLY A 29 -8.12 17.38 -15.83
C GLY A 29 -7.96 16.28 -14.79
N GLY A 30 -7.94 16.64 -13.51
CA GLY A 30 -7.71 15.70 -12.43
C GLY A 30 -7.21 16.36 -11.16
N HIS A 31 -6.80 15.50 -10.22
CA HIS A 31 -6.18 15.86 -8.96
C HIS A 31 -4.84 15.12 -8.83
N HIS A 32 -4.17 15.32 -7.70
CA HIS A 32 -2.89 14.71 -7.36
C HIS A 32 -2.82 13.20 -7.69
N MET A 33 -3.80 12.41 -7.24
CA MET A 33 -3.79 10.94 -7.37
C MET A 33 -4.37 10.39 -8.68
N ALA A 34 -5.05 11.22 -9.48
CA ALA A 34 -5.80 10.74 -10.62
C ALA A 34 -6.05 11.84 -11.65
N ALA A 35 -5.82 11.53 -12.92
CA ALA A 35 -6.15 12.43 -14.02
C ALA A 35 -6.78 11.69 -15.21
N GLY A 36 -7.48 12.45 -16.04
CA GLY A 36 -7.94 12.04 -17.36
C GLY A 36 -7.44 13.01 -18.40
N MET A 37 -6.98 12.50 -19.53
CA MET A 37 -6.44 13.31 -20.62
C MET A 37 -6.93 12.85 -21.99
N THR A 38 -6.87 13.76 -22.96
CA THR A 38 -7.09 13.53 -24.39
C THR A 38 -5.86 14.01 -25.13
N MET A 39 -5.30 13.16 -25.97
CA MET A 39 -4.09 13.45 -26.75
C MET A 39 -4.11 12.74 -28.10
N ASP A 40 -3.27 13.18 -29.01
CA ASP A 40 -3.05 12.52 -30.29
C ASP A 40 -2.10 11.33 -30.14
N ILE A 41 -2.27 10.34 -31.01
CA ILE A 41 -1.61 9.03 -30.85
C ILE A 41 -0.10 9.15 -31.06
N GLU A 42 0.29 10.11 -31.89
CA GLU A 42 1.65 10.47 -32.24
C GLU A 42 2.42 11.03 -31.02
N ASN A 43 1.72 11.64 -30.06
CA ASN A 43 2.34 12.23 -28.86
C ASN A 43 2.54 11.22 -27.71
N ILE A 44 2.03 9.98 -27.84
CA ILE A 44 2.07 8.99 -26.75
C ILE A 44 3.52 8.66 -26.37
N GLU A 45 4.38 8.46 -27.36
CA GLU A 45 5.78 8.09 -27.12
C GLU A 45 6.53 9.23 -26.42
N SER A 46 6.39 10.47 -26.91
CA SER A 46 6.99 11.65 -26.28
C SER A 46 6.50 11.89 -24.85
N LEU A 47 5.20 11.66 -24.59
CA LEU A 47 4.67 11.78 -23.24
C LEU A 47 5.26 10.68 -22.35
N ALA A 48 5.32 9.43 -22.82
CA ALA A 48 5.92 8.33 -22.06
C ALA A 48 7.38 8.59 -21.69
N GLU A 49 8.19 9.12 -22.61
CA GLU A 49 9.57 9.54 -22.34
C GLU A 49 9.65 10.63 -21.28
N GLY A 50 8.80 11.67 -21.38
CA GLY A 50 8.72 12.75 -20.42
C GLY A 50 8.33 12.28 -19.02
N LEU A 51 7.31 11.42 -18.93
CA LEU A 51 6.87 10.80 -17.66
C LEU A 51 7.99 9.97 -17.04
N ASN A 52 8.67 9.12 -17.83
CA ASN A 52 9.76 8.28 -17.34
C ASN A 52 10.95 9.11 -16.85
N LYS A 53 11.29 10.20 -17.55
CA LYS A 53 12.34 11.11 -17.13
C LYS A 53 11.99 11.79 -15.80
N TRP A 54 10.77 12.30 -15.68
CA TRP A 54 10.29 12.91 -14.43
C TRP A 54 10.39 11.92 -13.26
N MET A 55 9.92 10.69 -13.46
CA MET A 55 9.96 9.66 -12.43
C MET A 55 11.39 9.31 -12.01
N LYS A 56 12.33 9.28 -12.97
CA LYS A 56 13.74 9.05 -12.67
C LYS A 56 14.30 10.16 -11.77
N GLU A 57 14.10 11.41 -12.15
CA GLU A 57 14.57 12.58 -11.37
C GLU A 57 13.92 12.63 -9.98
N LEU A 58 12.62 12.34 -9.89
CA LEU A 58 11.90 12.29 -8.62
C LEU A 58 12.48 11.19 -7.69
N SER A 59 12.77 10.02 -8.24
CA SER A 59 13.31 8.88 -7.48
C SER A 59 14.70 9.12 -6.89
N GLU A 60 15.45 10.11 -7.40
CA GLU A 60 16.77 10.48 -6.84
C GLU A 60 16.65 11.24 -5.51
N THR A 61 15.49 11.87 -5.26
CA THR A 61 15.27 12.75 -4.10
C THR A 61 14.12 12.28 -3.19
N THR A 62 13.27 11.38 -3.69
CA THR A 62 12.05 10.93 -3.00
C THR A 62 11.96 9.40 -3.06
N SER A 63 11.82 8.75 -1.90
CA SER A 63 11.53 7.31 -1.86
C SER A 63 10.14 7.07 -2.45
N LEU A 64 10.06 6.09 -3.36
CA LEU A 64 8.82 5.63 -3.98
C LEU A 64 8.34 4.32 -3.36
N ASP A 65 8.91 3.94 -2.21
CA ASP A 65 8.53 2.73 -1.51
C ASP A 65 7.10 2.87 -0.96
N PRO A 66 6.30 1.79 -0.99
CA PRO A 66 4.97 1.82 -0.41
C PRO A 66 5.06 2.19 1.09
N VAL A 67 4.41 3.28 1.45
CA VAL A 67 4.30 3.72 2.85
C VAL A 67 3.00 3.17 3.42
N LYS A 68 3.08 2.54 4.59
CA LYS A 68 1.91 2.14 5.37
C LYS A 68 1.90 2.94 6.68
N PRO A 69 0.98 3.92 6.82
CA PRO A 69 0.91 4.71 8.04
C PRO A 69 0.48 3.82 9.21
N VAL A 70 1.14 4.01 10.35
CA VAL A 70 0.81 3.37 11.63
C VAL A 70 0.23 4.45 12.53
N ASP A 71 -0.95 4.20 13.08
CA ASP A 71 -1.64 5.15 13.94
C ASP A 71 -1.20 5.02 15.40
N VAL A 72 -0.99 3.78 15.87
CA VAL A 72 -0.67 3.50 17.29
C VAL A 72 0.20 2.25 17.40
N LEU A 73 1.26 2.35 18.23
CA LEU A 73 2.05 1.21 18.69
C LEU A 73 1.30 0.51 19.83
N LEU A 74 1.18 -0.81 19.75
CA LEU A 74 0.51 -1.64 20.75
C LEU A 74 1.47 -2.65 21.37
N THR A 75 1.14 -3.07 22.57
CA THR A 75 1.72 -4.25 23.22
C THR A 75 0.72 -5.41 23.19
N GLU A 76 1.17 -6.63 23.47
CA GLU A 76 0.26 -7.79 23.58
C GLU A 76 -0.89 -7.55 24.58
N ASN A 77 -0.61 -6.81 25.67
CA ASN A 77 -1.59 -6.50 26.72
C ASN A 77 -2.74 -5.61 26.24
N ASP A 78 -2.57 -4.90 25.12
CA ASP A 78 -3.60 -4.05 24.55
C ASP A 78 -4.63 -4.85 23.73
N ILE A 79 -4.31 -6.08 23.36
CA ILE A 79 -5.16 -6.97 22.55
C ILE A 79 -6.23 -7.63 23.43
N THR A 80 -7.16 -6.82 23.92
CA THR A 80 -8.26 -7.25 24.79
C THR A 80 -9.62 -7.12 24.11
N ILE A 81 -10.57 -7.98 24.49
CA ILE A 81 -11.96 -7.90 24.02
C ILE A 81 -12.59 -6.53 24.34
N LYS A 82 -12.22 -5.93 25.49
CA LYS A 82 -12.68 -4.59 25.85
C LYS A 82 -12.18 -3.55 24.86
N ASN A 83 -10.88 -3.51 24.56
CA ASN A 83 -10.31 -2.54 23.64
C ASN A 83 -10.85 -2.71 22.22
N ILE A 84 -11.05 -3.95 21.76
CA ILE A 84 -11.69 -4.23 20.47
C ILE A 84 -13.14 -3.69 20.44
N ARG A 85 -13.90 -3.83 21.52
CA ARG A 85 -15.26 -3.27 21.63
C ARG A 85 -15.23 -1.75 21.64
N ASP A 86 -14.31 -1.14 22.38
CA ASP A 86 -14.18 0.32 22.44
C ASP A 86 -13.80 0.91 21.08
N MET A 87 -12.86 0.29 20.35
CA MET A 87 -12.52 0.67 18.98
C MET A 87 -13.74 0.61 18.04
N ASN A 88 -14.59 -0.41 18.18
CA ASN A 88 -15.78 -0.52 17.34
C ASN A 88 -16.80 0.61 17.56
N ARG A 89 -16.72 1.36 18.65
CA ARG A 89 -17.57 2.54 18.91
C ARG A 89 -17.16 3.75 18.07
N LEU A 90 -15.97 3.74 17.48
CA LEU A 90 -15.49 4.81 16.58
C LEU A 90 -16.13 4.73 15.18
N ARG A 91 -16.84 3.65 14.87
CA ARG A 91 -17.53 3.48 13.59
C ARG A 91 -18.56 4.61 13.34
N PRO A 92 -18.85 4.93 12.06
CA PRO A 92 -18.47 4.20 10.85
C PRO A 92 -17.06 4.53 10.36
N PHE A 93 -16.35 3.51 9.89
CA PHE A 93 -15.11 3.70 9.14
C PHE A 93 -15.41 3.82 7.64
N GLY A 94 -14.64 4.64 6.94
CA GLY A 94 -14.81 4.91 5.52
C GLY A 94 -13.60 5.66 4.95
N THR A 95 -13.77 6.25 3.76
CA THR A 95 -12.69 6.95 3.04
C THR A 95 -12.07 8.08 3.87
N ASP A 96 -12.89 8.85 4.59
CA ASP A 96 -12.42 10.02 5.36
C ASP A 96 -12.11 9.67 6.84
N PHE A 97 -12.41 8.45 7.26
CA PHE A 97 -12.12 7.96 8.61
C PHE A 97 -11.78 6.47 8.54
N SER A 98 -10.53 6.19 8.14
CA SER A 98 -10.03 4.83 7.96
C SER A 98 -10.01 4.06 9.28
N ARG A 99 -9.97 2.73 9.17
CA ARG A 99 -9.69 1.89 10.33
C ARG A 99 -8.26 2.15 10.79
N PRO A 100 -8.02 2.25 12.11
CA PRO A 100 -6.67 2.43 12.61
C PRO A 100 -5.79 1.23 12.23
N ILE A 101 -4.56 1.53 11.82
CA ILE A 101 -3.48 0.59 11.58
C ILE A 101 -2.60 0.59 12.83
N PHE A 102 -2.39 -0.61 13.37
CA PHE A 102 -1.58 -0.83 14.55
C PHE A 102 -0.28 -1.53 14.18
N GLU A 103 0.76 -1.24 14.95
CA GLU A 103 2.05 -1.91 14.88
C GLU A 103 2.38 -2.51 16.25
N MET A 104 3.01 -3.68 16.22
CA MET A 104 3.50 -4.38 17.40
C MET A 104 4.87 -4.91 17.04
N ASP A 105 5.85 -4.53 17.85
CA ASP A 105 7.25 -4.92 17.65
C ASP A 105 7.61 -6.12 18.53
N ASP A 106 8.70 -6.77 18.16
CA ASP A 106 9.40 -7.77 18.98
C ASP A 106 8.51 -8.95 19.46
N LEU A 107 7.50 -9.31 18.67
CA LEU A 107 6.65 -10.47 18.96
C LEU A 107 7.36 -11.76 18.54
N SER A 108 7.43 -12.72 19.47
CA SER A 108 7.87 -14.07 19.14
C SER A 108 6.87 -14.74 18.20
N VAL A 109 7.35 -15.51 17.22
CA VAL A 109 6.48 -16.29 16.34
C VAL A 109 6.53 -17.73 16.81
N SER A 110 5.40 -18.33 17.18
CA SER A 110 5.34 -19.71 17.69
C SER A 110 4.85 -20.72 16.64
N SER A 111 4.24 -20.24 15.56
CA SER A 111 3.78 -21.09 14.46
C SER A 111 3.64 -20.30 13.18
N VAL A 112 4.13 -20.88 12.09
CA VAL A 112 4.03 -20.37 10.72
C VAL A 112 3.38 -21.44 9.85
N LYS A 113 2.27 -21.10 9.18
CA LYS A 113 1.57 -22.04 8.31
C LYS A 113 0.97 -21.40 7.08
N ALA A 114 1.19 -22.00 5.91
CA ALA A 114 0.44 -21.68 4.70
C ALA A 114 -0.94 -22.38 4.72
N ILE A 115 -1.99 -21.61 4.46
CA ILE A 115 -3.39 -22.02 4.54
C ILE A 115 -4.18 -21.68 3.26
N GLY A 116 -5.35 -22.31 3.13
CA GLY A 116 -6.21 -22.23 1.94
C GLY A 116 -6.00 -23.40 0.98
N GLN A 117 -6.94 -23.62 0.05
CA GLN A 117 -6.86 -24.75 -0.90
C GLN A 117 -5.57 -24.74 -1.72
N GLN A 118 -5.10 -23.55 -2.09
CA GLN A 118 -3.87 -23.34 -2.84
C GLN A 118 -2.67 -22.99 -1.95
N LYS A 119 -2.82 -22.99 -0.62
CA LYS A 119 -1.80 -22.51 0.33
C LYS A 119 -1.30 -21.07 0.08
N ASN A 120 -2.15 -20.21 -0.46
CA ASN A 120 -1.76 -18.85 -0.83
C ASN A 120 -1.75 -17.85 0.34
N HIS A 121 -2.25 -18.21 1.52
CA HIS A 121 -2.32 -17.26 2.64
C HIS A 121 -1.48 -17.76 3.80
N LEU A 122 -0.85 -16.84 4.52
CA LEU A 122 -0.04 -17.15 5.68
C LEU A 122 -0.86 -16.97 6.96
N LYS A 123 -0.78 -17.94 7.86
CA LYS A 123 -1.27 -17.84 9.22
C LYS A 123 -0.07 -17.90 10.17
N LEU A 124 0.02 -16.92 11.05
CA LEU A 124 1.01 -16.84 12.10
C LEU A 124 0.34 -16.96 13.47
N THR A 125 1.05 -17.52 14.44
CA THR A 125 0.72 -17.40 15.86
C THR A 125 1.84 -16.61 16.53
N LEU A 126 1.47 -15.50 17.16
CA LEU A 126 2.39 -14.46 17.61
C LEU A 126 2.27 -14.25 19.14
N GLY A 127 3.40 -13.94 19.77
CA GLY A 127 3.48 -13.54 21.16
C GLY A 127 3.19 -14.64 22.17
N GLU A 128 3.34 -14.31 23.45
CA GLU A 128 2.99 -15.21 24.56
C GLU A 128 1.49 -15.47 24.63
N SER A 129 0.70 -14.49 24.20
CA SER A 129 -0.77 -14.54 24.17
C SER A 129 -1.34 -15.37 23.02
N ASN A 130 -0.49 -15.96 22.17
CA ASN A 130 -0.87 -16.79 21.01
C ASN A 130 -1.86 -16.10 20.07
N ILE A 131 -1.58 -14.85 19.72
CA ILE A 131 -2.41 -14.05 18.83
C ILE A 131 -2.34 -14.63 17.41
N ALA A 132 -3.49 -14.95 16.84
CA ALA A 132 -3.56 -15.44 15.46
C ALA A 132 -3.56 -14.26 14.47
N ALA A 133 -2.52 -14.18 13.63
CA ALA A 133 -2.42 -13.22 12.54
C ALA A 133 -2.59 -13.91 11.18
N LEU A 134 -3.23 -13.20 10.24
CA LEU A 134 -3.49 -13.68 8.88
C LEU A 134 -2.91 -12.70 7.88
N PHE A 135 -2.09 -13.20 6.96
CA PHE A 135 -1.52 -12.43 5.87
C PHE A 135 -1.87 -13.04 4.51
N TRP A 136 -2.84 -12.41 3.86
CA TRP A 136 -3.42 -12.89 2.62
C TRP A 136 -2.42 -12.78 1.45
N GLN A 137 -2.37 -13.80 0.60
CA GLN A 137 -1.57 -13.86 -0.63
C GLN A 137 -0.05 -13.97 -0.39
N ASN A 138 0.34 -14.26 0.86
CA ASN A 138 1.73 -14.33 1.30
C ASN A 138 2.11 -15.74 1.80
N GLY A 139 1.40 -16.79 1.37
CA GLY A 139 1.70 -18.17 1.79
C GLY A 139 3.08 -18.68 1.34
N HIS A 140 3.67 -18.07 0.31
CA HIS A 140 5.00 -18.41 -0.17
C HIS A 140 6.13 -18.10 0.84
N LEU A 141 5.86 -17.26 1.85
CA LEU A 141 6.81 -16.92 2.92
C LEU A 141 6.90 -17.99 4.02
N GLU A 142 6.05 -19.02 3.99
CA GLU A 142 6.05 -20.09 5.01
C GLU A 142 7.44 -20.72 5.23
N PRO A 143 8.21 -21.12 4.19
CA PRO A 143 9.51 -21.76 4.38
C PRO A 143 10.53 -20.81 5.02
N GLU A 144 10.61 -19.57 4.55
CA GLU A 144 11.57 -18.55 5.02
C GLU A 144 11.39 -18.27 6.52
N LEU A 145 10.13 -18.11 6.94
CA LEU A 145 9.80 -17.80 8.34
C LEU A 145 9.85 -19.02 9.27
N GLN A 146 9.87 -20.25 8.74
CA GLN A 146 10.11 -21.45 9.54
C GLN A 146 11.59 -21.64 9.86
N ASP A 147 12.47 -21.34 8.90
CA ASP A 147 13.92 -21.48 9.08
C ASP A 147 14.47 -20.49 10.11
N GLU A 148 13.90 -19.29 10.19
CA GLU A 148 14.23 -18.28 11.21
C GLU A 148 13.88 -18.70 12.65
N GLN A 149 13.01 -19.69 12.85
CA GLN A 149 12.70 -20.21 14.20
C GLN A 149 13.66 -21.30 14.69
N THR A 150 14.49 -21.84 13.80
CA THR A 150 15.37 -22.98 14.09
C THR A 150 16.82 -22.55 14.39
N ASN A 151 17.14 -21.26 14.22
CA ASN A 151 18.40 -20.62 14.60
C ASN A 151 18.25 -19.75 15.85
#